data_AF-T1EG89-F1
#
_entry.id   AF-T1EG89-F1
#
_cell.length_a   1.000
_cell.length_b   1.000
_cell.length_c   1.000
_cell.angle_alpha   90.00
_cell.angle_beta   90.00
_cell.angle_gamma   90.00
#
_symmetry.space_group_name_H-M   'P 1'
#
loop_
_entity.id
_entity.type
_entity.pdbx_description
1 polymer ?
#
loop_
_entity_poly.entity_id
_entity_poly.type
_entity_poly.pdbx_seq_one_letter_code
_entity_poly.pdbx_strand_id
1 'polypeptide(L)'
;MLLCIIHRMVEFVVREGPMFEAMIMNREIQNPMFRFLFENQSPAHIYYRWKLFSILQGDSPYSWRSDDFYMFEGGSVWRPPKMNPFTQGMPDELVVDIPLKSSSNDSHKISTAESSALEDAKKSTLSDGQRDKLEDMLRDLTPERSKVADCMVWCLNHAENAEEIVDCIAESMSILETPIPKKTARLFLISDLLHNSSARVAHASYFRRHFEQKLPDIFKDIHDAHEKIDARLKAEQFKQKVMSCFRAWEDWAVYTGDFLIKLQNIFLGLVLPKGPKVKVSWGALISFGSKNNSLFFLVFF
;
A
#
# COMPACT_ATOMS: atom_id res chain seq x y z
N MET A 1 -1.89 -18.47 9.17
CA MET A 1 -1.68 -18.62 10.63
C MET A 1 -0.34 -19.29 10.95
N LEU A 2 -0.03 -20.50 10.45
CA LEU A 2 1.26 -21.19 10.67
C LEU A 2 2.47 -20.53 9.97
N LEU A 3 2.33 -20.17 8.69
CA LEU A 3 3.42 -19.55 7.91
C LEU A 3 3.93 -18.24 8.54
N CYS A 4 3.01 -17.41 9.04
CA CYS A 4 3.35 -16.15 9.73
C CYS A 4 4.15 -16.40 11.01
N ILE A 5 3.86 -17.48 11.74
CA ILE A 5 4.59 -17.87 12.94
C ILE A 5 6.01 -18.33 12.57
N ILE A 6 6.14 -19.13 11.50
CA ILE A 6 7.44 -19.55 11.00
C ILE A 6 8.28 -18.34 10.59
N HIS A 7 7.72 -17.39 9.83
CA HIS A 7 8.43 -16.16 9.42
C HIS A 7 8.87 -15.31 10.61
N ARG A 8 7.98 -15.12 11.59
CA ARG A 8 8.30 -14.38 12.81
C ARG A 8 9.36 -15.10 13.65
N MET A 9 9.32 -16.43 13.68
CA MET A 9 10.35 -17.23 14.35
C MET A 9 11.71 -17.08 13.65
N VAL A 10 11.75 -17.11 12.32
CA VAL A 10 12.98 -16.86 11.54
C VAL A 10 13.54 -15.47 11.84
N GLU A 11 12.70 -14.42 11.83
CA GLU A 11 13.12 -13.05 12.13
C GLU A 11 13.81 -12.94 13.51
N PHE A 12 13.20 -13.52 14.54
CA PHE A 12 13.78 -13.49 15.88
C PHE A 12 15.03 -14.35 16.02
N VAL A 13 15.08 -15.54 15.41
CA VAL A 13 16.28 -16.41 15.49
C VAL A 13 17.47 -15.79 14.74
N VAL A 14 17.24 -15.10 13.63
CA VAL A 14 18.30 -14.37 12.92
C VAL A 14 18.84 -13.22 13.77
N ARG A 15 17.98 -12.52 14.50
CA ARG A 15 18.36 -11.34 15.30
C ARG A 15 19.00 -11.71 16.65
N GLU A 16 18.41 -12.67 17.34
CA GLU A 16 18.77 -13.05 18.73
C GLU A 16 19.67 -14.29 18.79
N GLY A 17 19.81 -15.02 17.67
CA GLY A 17 20.65 -16.20 17.55
C GLY A 17 20.01 -17.52 18.01
N PRO A 18 20.75 -18.64 17.94
CA PRO A 18 20.23 -19.99 18.19
C PRO A 18 19.79 -20.24 19.65
N MET A 19 20.27 -19.43 20.61
CA MET A 19 19.80 -19.53 21.99
C MET A 19 18.32 -19.14 22.12
N PHE A 20 17.84 -18.23 21.28
CA PHE A 20 16.43 -17.88 21.22
C PHE A 20 15.58 -19.04 20.72
N GLU A 21 16.05 -19.76 19.69
CA GLU A 21 15.36 -20.95 19.17
C GLU A 21 15.17 -21.99 20.28
N ALA A 22 16.23 -22.32 21.02
CA ALA A 22 16.20 -23.27 22.12
C ALA A 22 15.26 -22.82 23.26
N MET A 23 15.23 -21.52 23.57
CA MET A 23 14.32 -20.95 24.58
C MET A 23 12.86 -21.15 24.18
N ILE A 24 12.50 -20.86 22.93
CA ILE A 24 11.13 -21.04 22.43
C ILE A 24 10.76 -22.52 22.36
N MET A 25 11.68 -23.40 21.96
CA MET A 25 11.45 -24.85 21.98
C MET A 25 11.10 -25.36 23.38
N ASN A 26 11.82 -24.93 24.42
CA ASN A 26 11.49 -25.34 25.78
C ASN A 26 10.18 -24.73 26.28
N ARG A 27 9.88 -23.49 25.92
CA ARG A 27 8.68 -22.77 26.35
C ARG A 27 7.40 -23.29 25.69
N GLU A 28 7.46 -23.64 24.41
CA GLU A 28 6.30 -23.94 23.57
C GLU A 28 6.16 -25.44 23.25
N ILE A 29 6.79 -26.32 24.04
CA ILE A 29 6.84 -27.78 23.77
C ILE A 29 5.45 -28.43 23.69
N GLN A 30 4.46 -27.90 24.40
CA GLN A 30 3.08 -28.41 24.39
C GLN A 30 2.18 -27.69 23.36
N ASN A 31 2.70 -26.67 22.67
CA ASN A 31 1.91 -25.85 21.75
C ASN A 31 1.90 -26.44 20.33
N PRO A 32 0.73 -26.84 19.81
CA PRO A 32 0.62 -27.41 18.46
C PRO A 32 1.09 -26.47 17.35
N MET A 33 1.06 -25.14 17.57
CA MET A 33 1.49 -24.15 16.57
C MET A 33 3.02 -24.10 16.39
N PHE A 34 3.79 -24.55 17.39
CA PHE A 34 5.25 -24.61 17.36
C PHE A 34 5.77 -26.03 17.08
N ARG A 35 4.88 -26.96 16.75
CA ARG A 35 5.21 -28.36 16.45
C ARG A 35 6.27 -28.51 15.36
N PHE A 36 6.33 -27.56 14.42
CA PHE A 36 7.36 -27.52 13.37
C PHE A 36 8.79 -27.39 13.91
N LEU A 37 9.02 -26.94 15.14
CA LEU A 37 10.35 -26.89 15.75
C LEU A 37 10.86 -28.29 16.17
N PHE A 38 9.96 -29.26 16.34
CA PHE A 38 10.29 -30.60 16.86
C PHE A 38 10.21 -31.68 15.78
N GLU A 39 9.30 -31.52 14.80
CA GLU A 39 9.09 -32.52 13.76
C GLU A 39 9.98 -32.30 12.54
N ASN A 40 11.21 -32.81 12.61
CA ASN A 40 12.26 -32.61 11.61
C ASN A 40 11.91 -33.06 10.17
N GLN A 41 10.95 -33.98 10.02
CA GLN A 41 10.48 -34.47 8.71
C GLN A 41 9.24 -33.75 8.20
N SER A 42 8.64 -32.85 8.98
CA SER A 42 7.45 -32.12 8.55
C SER A 42 7.80 -31.11 7.44
N PRO A 43 6.91 -30.89 6.45
CA PRO A 43 7.11 -29.84 5.45
C PRO A 43 7.32 -28.45 6.06
N ALA A 44 6.69 -28.19 7.21
CA ALA A 44 6.83 -26.94 7.95
C ALA A 44 8.23 -26.77 8.55
N HIS A 45 8.84 -27.83 9.11
CA HIS A 45 10.22 -27.78 9.60
C HIS A 45 11.22 -27.59 8.47
N ILE A 46 11.04 -28.35 7.38
CA ILE A 46 11.88 -28.26 6.18
C ILE A 46 11.87 -26.82 5.65
N TYR A 47 10.69 -26.22 5.52
CA TYR A 47 10.53 -24.82 5.13
C TYR A 47 11.19 -23.85 6.11
N TYR A 48 10.99 -24.04 7.42
CA TYR A 48 11.60 -23.22 8.46
C TYR A 48 13.13 -23.22 8.37
N ARG A 49 13.75 -24.40 8.30
CA ARG A 49 15.21 -24.57 8.23
C ARG A 49 15.80 -23.89 7.01
N TRP A 50 15.16 -24.07 5.86
CA TRP A 50 15.61 -23.41 4.64
C TRP A 50 15.43 -21.91 4.69
N LYS A 51 14.29 -21.43 5.19
CA LYS A 51 14.07 -19.99 5.24
C LYS A 51 15.05 -19.32 6.20
N LEU A 52 15.33 -19.96 7.34
CA LEU A 52 16.36 -19.51 8.27
C LEU A 52 17.75 -19.49 7.61
N PHE A 53 18.13 -20.57 6.92
CA PHE A 53 19.42 -20.63 6.22
C PHE A 53 19.54 -19.57 5.12
N SER A 54 18.51 -19.42 4.29
CA SER A 54 18.46 -18.44 3.20
C SER A 54 18.70 -17.02 3.72
N ILE A 55 17.99 -16.60 4.78
CA ILE A 55 18.21 -15.28 5.39
C ILE A 55 19.61 -15.14 6.00
N LEU A 56 20.14 -16.18 6.64
CA LEU A 56 21.49 -16.16 7.20
C LEU A 56 22.60 -16.07 6.12
N GLN A 57 22.33 -16.56 4.91
CA GLN A 57 23.22 -16.40 3.75
C GLN A 57 23.08 -15.04 3.04
N GLY A 58 22.24 -14.14 3.58
CA GLY A 58 22.03 -12.79 3.06
C GLY A 58 20.91 -12.67 2.02
N ASP A 59 20.12 -13.72 1.81
CA ASP A 59 18.93 -13.62 0.97
C ASP A 59 17.84 -12.78 1.66
N SER A 60 16.92 -12.25 0.88
CA SER A 60 15.80 -11.48 1.41
C SER A 60 14.58 -12.38 1.70
N PRO A 61 13.59 -11.90 2.48
CA PRO A 61 12.35 -12.62 2.70
C PRO A 61 11.58 -12.96 1.40
N TYR A 62 11.81 -12.22 0.32
CA TYR A 62 11.05 -12.31 -0.94
C TYR A 62 11.89 -12.72 -2.16
N SER A 63 13.21 -12.82 -2.01
CA SER A 63 14.15 -13.19 -3.08
C SER A 63 15.27 -14.04 -2.48
N TRP A 64 15.46 -15.25 -3.03
CA TRP A 64 16.44 -16.24 -2.58
C TRP A 64 17.11 -16.93 -3.76
N ARG A 65 18.30 -17.51 -3.52
CA ARG A 65 19.01 -18.28 -4.56
C ARG A 65 18.23 -19.55 -4.92
N SER A 66 18.11 -19.82 -6.21
CA SER A 66 17.41 -21.01 -6.74
C SER A 66 18.33 -22.20 -6.99
N ASP A 67 19.65 -22.01 -6.92
CA ASP A 67 20.62 -23.06 -7.17
C ASP A 67 20.63 -24.10 -6.05
N ASP A 68 20.84 -25.36 -6.43
CA ASP A 68 21.03 -26.47 -5.50
C ASP A 68 22.26 -26.19 -4.62
N PHE A 69 22.13 -26.34 -3.30
CA PHE A 69 23.20 -26.06 -2.35
C PHE A 69 23.31 -27.11 -1.25
N TYR A 70 24.47 -27.16 -0.59
CA TYR A 70 24.69 -28.00 0.59
C TYR A 70 24.58 -27.13 1.84
N MET A 71 23.67 -27.49 2.74
CA MET A 71 23.50 -26.77 4.01
C MET A 71 24.65 -27.07 5.00
N PHE A 72 25.33 -28.20 4.81
CA PHE A 72 26.47 -28.66 5.61
C PHE A 72 27.41 -29.53 4.74
N GLU A 73 28.70 -29.52 5.05
CA GLU A 73 29.74 -30.25 4.32
C GLU A 73 29.49 -31.77 4.42
N GLY A 74 29.41 -32.45 3.26
CA GLY A 74 29.02 -33.87 3.18
C GLY A 74 27.52 -34.15 3.33
N GLY A 75 26.67 -33.12 3.36
CA GLY A 75 25.22 -33.24 3.51
C GLY A 75 24.44 -33.60 2.25
N SER A 76 23.12 -33.74 2.39
CA SER A 76 22.20 -33.89 1.25
C SER A 76 22.07 -32.59 0.47
N VAL A 77 21.90 -32.70 -0.85
CA VAL A 77 21.62 -31.56 -1.74
C VAL A 77 20.25 -30.97 -1.39
N TRP A 78 20.23 -29.68 -1.11
CA TRP A 78 19.03 -28.92 -0.81
C TRP A 78 18.56 -28.17 -2.05
N ARG A 79 17.29 -28.34 -2.40
CA ARG A 79 16.66 -27.67 -3.55
C ARG A 79 15.70 -26.59 -3.06
N PRO A 80 16.04 -25.30 -3.24
CA PRO A 80 15.14 -24.20 -2.92
C PRO A 80 13.80 -24.35 -3.66
N PRO A 81 12.67 -23.92 -3.06
CA PRO A 81 11.42 -23.76 -3.80
C PRO A 81 11.65 -22.84 -5.00
N LYS A 82 11.17 -23.22 -6.18
CA LYS A 82 11.24 -22.37 -7.37
C LYS A 82 10.46 -21.09 -7.09
N MET A 83 11.12 -19.95 -7.27
CA MET A 83 10.50 -18.65 -7.12
C MET A 83 9.46 -18.46 -8.23
N ASN A 84 8.33 -17.83 -7.90
CA ASN A 84 7.26 -17.63 -8.88
C ASN A 84 7.74 -16.63 -9.95
N PRO A 85 7.73 -16.96 -11.26
CA PRO A 85 8.13 -16.03 -12.32
C PRO A 85 7.34 -14.72 -12.29
N PHE A 86 6.10 -14.78 -11.81
CA PHE A 86 5.21 -13.62 -11.72
C PHE A 86 5.56 -12.64 -10.58
N THR A 87 6.52 -12.95 -9.71
CA THR A 87 6.92 -12.09 -8.59
C THR A 87 8.24 -11.33 -8.77
N GLN A 88 8.94 -11.52 -9.89
CA GLN A 88 10.31 -10.99 -10.07
C GLN A 88 10.47 -9.75 -10.95
N GLY A 89 9.41 -9.25 -11.61
CA GLY A 89 9.61 -8.21 -12.61
C GLY A 89 10.51 -8.69 -13.77
N MET A 90 10.89 -7.78 -14.66
CA MET A 90 11.67 -8.12 -15.87
C MET A 90 13.15 -8.34 -15.52
N PRO A 91 13.80 -9.42 -16.01
CA PRO A 91 15.21 -9.70 -15.73
C PRO A 91 16.13 -8.55 -16.13
N ASP A 92 17.11 -8.22 -15.29
CA ASP A 92 18.09 -7.13 -15.51
C ASP A 92 18.88 -7.30 -16.83
N GLU A 93 19.05 -8.53 -17.32
CA GLU A 93 19.68 -8.85 -18.60
C GLU A 93 18.94 -8.28 -19.83
N LEU A 94 17.64 -7.98 -19.67
CA LEU A 94 16.81 -7.38 -20.73
C LEU A 94 16.68 -5.86 -20.57
N VAL A 95 17.31 -5.27 -19.55
CA VAL A 95 17.45 -3.82 -19.41
C VAL A 95 18.63 -3.41 -20.29
N VAL A 96 18.35 -3.08 -21.55
CA VAL A 96 19.35 -2.53 -22.45
C VAL A 96 19.69 -1.11 -21.97
N ASP A 97 20.93 -0.89 -21.52
CA ASP A 97 21.45 0.44 -21.22
C ASP A 97 21.44 1.29 -22.49
N ILE A 98 20.47 2.20 -22.64
CA ILE A 98 20.42 3.13 -23.77
C ILE A 98 21.23 4.39 -23.43
N PRO A 99 22.40 4.64 -24.07
CA PRO A 99 23.10 5.91 -23.93
C PRO A 99 22.43 6.94 -24.84
N LEU A 100 21.84 7.97 -24.23
CA LEU A 100 21.31 9.14 -24.93
C LEU A 100 22.45 9.94 -25.59
N LYS A 101 22.58 9.86 -26.93
CA LYS A 101 23.26 10.91 -27.72
C LYS A 101 22.61 11.18 -29.08
N SER A 102 22.07 12.39 -29.16
CA SER A 102 22.04 13.37 -30.26
C SER A 102 22.31 12.93 -31.73
N SER A 103 21.29 13.18 -32.55
CA SER A 103 21.25 13.50 -34.00
C SER A 103 22.52 13.46 -34.85
N SER A 104 22.45 12.75 -36.00
CA SER A 104 22.43 13.35 -37.36
C SER A 104 22.45 12.28 -38.47
N ASN A 105 21.65 12.51 -39.54
CA ASN A 105 21.64 12.00 -40.94
C ASN A 105 22.52 10.76 -41.29
N ASP A 106 22.06 9.76 -42.03
CA ASP A 106 21.72 9.79 -43.47
C ASP A 106 21.33 8.37 -43.93
N SER A 107 20.65 8.34 -45.05
CA SER A 107 20.06 7.27 -45.87
C SER A 107 20.87 5.99 -46.14
N HIS A 108 20.19 4.81 -46.14
CA HIS A 108 19.95 4.02 -47.37
C HIS A 108 19.04 2.79 -47.16
N LYS A 109 18.14 2.61 -48.14
CA LYS A 109 17.14 1.54 -48.34
C LYS A 109 17.74 0.13 -48.35
N ILE A 110 16.97 -0.86 -47.87
CA ILE A 110 16.52 -2.04 -48.64
C ILE A 110 15.21 -2.57 -48.03
N SER A 111 14.29 -2.86 -48.93
CA SER A 111 12.90 -3.26 -48.77
C SER A 111 12.73 -4.76 -48.50
N THR A 112 11.89 -5.10 -47.52
CA THR A 112 11.00 -6.26 -47.62
C THR A 112 9.77 -6.02 -46.74
N ALA A 113 8.61 -6.10 -47.39
CA ALA A 113 7.31 -5.80 -46.82
C ALA A 113 6.83 -6.95 -45.94
N GLU A 114 6.66 -6.68 -44.66
CA GLU A 114 5.64 -7.27 -43.78
C GLU A 114 5.39 -6.29 -42.62
N SER A 115 4.69 -5.21 -42.97
CA SER A 115 3.89 -4.37 -42.07
C SER A 115 2.85 -5.26 -41.37
N SER A 116 2.73 -5.32 -40.04
CA SER A 116 2.50 -4.20 -39.13
C SER A 116 2.62 -4.66 -37.65
N ALA A 117 3.62 -4.17 -36.90
CA ALA A 117 3.59 -4.17 -35.41
C ALA A 117 4.73 -3.35 -34.77
N LEU A 118 5.22 -2.30 -35.44
CA LEU A 118 6.15 -1.33 -34.86
C LEU A 118 5.44 0.00 -34.67
N GLU A 119 4.37 -0.01 -33.88
CA GLU A 119 3.83 1.17 -33.20
C GLU A 119 3.33 0.70 -31.83
N ASP A 120 4.21 0.82 -30.85
CA ASP A 120 3.93 1.51 -29.60
C ASP A 120 5.04 1.19 -28.63
N ALA A 121 5.83 2.21 -28.30
CA ALA A 121 6.38 2.33 -26.96
C ALA A 121 5.19 2.47 -26.00
N LYS A 122 4.49 1.35 -25.75
CA LYS A 122 3.19 1.32 -25.07
C LYS A 122 3.44 1.59 -23.59
N LYS A 123 3.28 2.87 -23.26
CA LYS A 123 2.78 3.38 -21.97
C LYS A 123 2.11 2.23 -21.21
N SER A 124 2.67 1.86 -20.06
CA SER A 124 2.06 0.90 -19.14
C SER A 124 0.70 1.47 -18.71
N THR A 125 -0.35 1.05 -19.40
CA THR A 125 -1.74 1.36 -19.09
C THR A 125 -2.46 0.07 -18.82
N LEU A 126 -3.50 0.11 -18.01
CA LEU A 126 -4.37 -1.03 -17.77
C LEU A 126 -4.95 -1.51 -19.10
N SER A 127 -4.99 -2.84 -19.28
CA SER A 127 -5.78 -3.45 -20.34
C SER A 127 -7.27 -3.23 -20.09
N ASP A 128 -8.09 -3.27 -21.13
CA ASP A 128 -9.54 -3.06 -21.01
C ASP A 128 -10.17 -4.02 -19.98
N GLY A 129 -9.77 -5.31 -19.98
CA GLY A 129 -10.26 -6.26 -18.99
C GLY A 129 -9.80 -5.98 -17.54
N GLN A 130 -8.66 -5.31 -17.34
CA GLN A 130 -8.25 -4.85 -16.02
C GLN A 130 -9.03 -3.61 -15.58
N ARG A 131 -9.33 -2.70 -16.50
CA ARG A 131 -10.18 -1.53 -16.25
C ARG A 131 -11.59 -1.96 -15.87
N ASP A 132 -12.22 -2.81 -16.68
CA ASP A 132 -13.56 -3.35 -16.42
C ASP A 132 -13.61 -4.01 -15.04
N LYS A 133 -12.59 -4.80 -14.71
CA LYS A 133 -12.48 -5.44 -13.40
C LYS A 133 -12.37 -4.43 -12.26
N LEU A 134 -11.57 -3.37 -12.40
CA LEU A 134 -11.46 -2.32 -11.40
C LEU A 134 -12.80 -1.61 -11.21
N GLU A 135 -13.47 -1.26 -12.29
CA GLU A 135 -14.79 -0.62 -12.27
C GLU A 135 -15.84 -1.49 -11.59
N ASP A 136 -15.87 -2.79 -11.89
CA ASP A 136 -16.75 -3.76 -11.23
C ASP A 136 -16.46 -3.84 -9.73
N MET A 137 -15.17 -3.92 -9.34
CA MET A 137 -14.78 -3.90 -7.93
C MET A 137 -15.23 -2.61 -7.23
N LEU A 138 -15.09 -1.45 -7.87
CA LEU A 138 -15.55 -0.16 -7.36
C LEU A 138 -17.08 -0.03 -7.34
N ARG A 139 -17.79 -0.73 -8.22
CA ARG A 139 -19.25 -0.79 -8.26
C ARG A 139 -19.80 -1.63 -7.12
N ASP A 140 -19.15 -2.74 -6.79
CA ASP A 140 -19.57 -3.66 -5.74
C ASP A 140 -18.94 -3.37 -4.36
N LEU A 141 -18.10 -2.34 -4.27
CA LEU A 141 -17.39 -2.00 -3.05
C LEU A 141 -18.34 -1.60 -1.91
N THR A 142 -18.14 -2.23 -0.76
CA THR A 142 -18.81 -1.94 0.51
C THR A 142 -17.78 -1.49 1.54
N PRO A 143 -18.17 -0.78 2.62
CA PRO A 143 -17.23 -0.38 3.67
C PRO A 143 -16.76 -1.55 4.56
N GLU A 144 -16.99 -2.80 4.15
CA GLU A 144 -16.48 -3.98 4.83
C GLU A 144 -14.98 -4.12 4.62
N ARG A 145 -14.25 -4.41 5.70
CA ARG A 145 -12.79 -4.48 5.69
C ARG A 145 -12.25 -5.49 4.66
N SER A 146 -12.91 -6.63 4.49
CA SER A 146 -12.52 -7.65 3.51
C SER A 146 -12.62 -7.11 2.08
N LYS A 147 -13.74 -6.50 1.72
CA LYS A 147 -13.98 -5.94 0.38
C LYS A 147 -13.00 -4.82 0.04
N VAL A 148 -12.74 -3.92 0.98
CA VAL A 148 -11.76 -2.84 0.80
C VAL A 148 -10.34 -3.42 0.66
N ALA A 149 -9.97 -4.40 1.49
CA ALA A 149 -8.67 -5.04 1.42
C ALA A 149 -8.44 -5.78 0.09
N ASP A 150 -9.43 -6.53 -0.41
CA ASP A 150 -9.35 -7.24 -1.69
C ASP A 150 -9.12 -6.26 -2.85
N CYS A 151 -9.82 -5.13 -2.86
CA CYS A 151 -9.65 -4.08 -3.86
C CYS A 151 -8.30 -3.37 -3.76
N MET A 152 -7.85 -3.08 -2.54
CA MET A 152 -6.54 -2.50 -2.28
C MET A 152 -5.41 -3.41 -2.79
N VAL A 153 -5.48 -4.72 -2.49
CA VAL A 153 -4.49 -5.70 -2.97
C VAL A 153 -4.45 -5.74 -4.49
N TRP A 154 -5.62 -5.71 -5.14
CA TRP A 154 -5.67 -5.66 -6.59
C TRP A 154 -4.97 -4.42 -7.14
N CYS A 155 -5.20 -3.24 -6.55
CA CYS A 155 -4.55 -2.00 -6.97
C CYS A 155 -3.03 -2.04 -6.77
N LEU A 156 -2.55 -2.57 -5.63
CA LEU A 156 -1.11 -2.67 -5.37
C LEU A 156 -0.40 -3.65 -6.33
N ASN A 157 -1.08 -4.70 -6.77
CA ASN A 157 -0.53 -5.64 -7.76
C ASN A 157 -0.42 -5.04 -9.18
N HIS A 158 -1.02 -3.87 -9.42
CA HIS A 158 -0.98 -3.14 -10.68
C HIS A 158 -0.45 -1.71 -10.49
N ALA A 159 0.39 -1.51 -9.47
CA ALA A 159 0.88 -0.19 -9.06
C ALA A 159 1.74 0.51 -10.13
N GLU A 160 2.26 -0.22 -11.11
CA GLU A 160 2.90 0.35 -12.31
C GLU A 160 1.96 1.26 -13.11
N ASN A 161 0.64 1.03 -13.01
CA ASN A 161 -0.41 1.84 -13.65
C ASN A 161 -1.13 2.74 -12.62
N ALA A 162 -0.46 3.12 -11.52
CA ALA A 162 -1.09 3.83 -10.40
C ALA A 162 -1.81 5.13 -10.80
N GLU A 163 -1.29 5.88 -11.78
CA GLU A 163 -1.93 7.11 -12.27
C GLU A 163 -3.36 6.86 -12.76
N GLU A 164 -3.52 5.85 -13.61
CA GLU A 164 -4.80 5.47 -14.19
C GLU A 164 -5.77 4.87 -13.15
N ILE A 165 -5.24 4.07 -12.22
CA ILE A 165 -6.04 3.55 -11.09
C ILE A 165 -6.58 4.71 -10.24
N VAL A 166 -5.73 5.69 -9.94
CA VAL A 166 -6.12 6.88 -9.16
C VAL A 166 -7.16 7.69 -9.90
N ASP A 167 -7.03 7.86 -11.22
CA ASP A 167 -8.02 8.54 -12.05
C ASP A 167 -9.37 7.83 -12.03
N CYS A 168 -9.39 6.51 -12.21
CA CYS A 168 -10.62 5.72 -12.14
C CYS A 168 -11.30 5.84 -10.76
N ILE A 169 -10.52 5.78 -9.66
CA ILE A 169 -11.06 5.99 -8.31
C ILE A 169 -11.62 7.41 -8.16
N ALA A 170 -10.90 8.44 -8.62
CA ALA A 170 -11.33 9.83 -8.54
C ALA A 170 -12.62 10.09 -9.35
N GLU A 171 -12.70 9.57 -10.57
CA GLU A 171 -13.90 9.65 -11.41
C GLU A 171 -15.09 8.94 -10.76
N SER A 172 -14.86 7.78 -10.14
CA SER A 172 -15.92 7.10 -9.39
C SER A 172 -16.42 7.95 -8.21
N MET A 173 -15.59 8.82 -7.63
CA MET A 173 -15.96 9.71 -6.53
C MET A 173 -16.79 10.91 -7.00
N SER A 174 -16.62 11.38 -8.24
CA SER A 174 -17.32 12.56 -8.77
C SER A 174 -18.79 12.30 -9.13
N ILE A 175 -19.18 11.03 -9.32
CA ILE A 175 -20.56 10.65 -9.60
C ILE A 175 -21.45 10.95 -8.37
N LEU A 176 -22.26 11.99 -8.47
CA LEU A 176 -23.00 12.59 -7.36
C LEU A 176 -24.13 11.70 -6.84
N GLU A 177 -24.71 10.88 -7.72
CA GLU A 177 -25.76 9.91 -7.44
C GLU A 177 -25.24 8.67 -6.70
N THR A 178 -23.90 8.52 -6.58
CA THR A 178 -23.30 7.40 -5.86
C THR A 178 -23.75 7.41 -4.39
N PRO A 179 -24.32 6.31 -3.87
CA PRO A 179 -24.75 6.23 -2.48
C PRO A 179 -23.61 6.51 -1.48
N ILE A 180 -23.93 7.21 -0.39
CA ILE A 180 -22.98 7.57 0.68
C ILE A 180 -22.15 6.38 1.21
N PRO A 181 -22.73 5.16 1.42
CA PRO A 181 -21.94 4.01 1.84
C PRO A 181 -20.85 3.60 0.84
N LYS A 182 -21.09 3.76 -0.46
CA LYS A 182 -20.08 3.47 -1.51
C LYS A 182 -19.00 4.55 -1.56
N LYS A 183 -19.36 5.84 -1.47
CA LYS A 183 -18.38 6.93 -1.33
C LYS A 183 -17.49 6.73 -0.10
N THR A 184 -18.08 6.29 1.01
CA THR A 184 -17.35 5.92 2.22
C THR A 184 -16.36 4.77 1.95
N ALA A 185 -16.80 3.71 1.28
CA ALA A 185 -15.96 2.56 0.96
C ALA A 185 -14.77 2.94 0.05
N ARG A 186 -15.02 3.77 -0.97
CA ARG A 186 -13.98 4.30 -1.88
C ARG A 186 -12.99 5.20 -1.16
N LEU A 187 -13.45 6.04 -0.22
CA LEU A 187 -12.55 6.81 0.64
C LEU A 187 -11.67 5.91 1.53
N PHE A 188 -12.22 4.82 2.07
CA PHE A 188 -11.44 3.84 2.82
C PHE A 188 -10.42 3.13 1.93
N LEU A 189 -10.75 2.79 0.69
CA LEU A 189 -9.79 2.27 -0.29
C LEU A 189 -8.65 3.26 -0.54
N ILE A 190 -8.95 4.55 -0.75
CA ILE A 190 -7.92 5.60 -0.88
C ILE A 190 -7.03 5.62 0.37
N SER A 191 -7.63 5.56 1.55
CA SER A 191 -6.89 5.56 2.82
C SER A 191 -5.96 4.34 2.95
N ASP A 192 -6.42 3.14 2.58
CA ASP A 192 -5.62 1.93 2.63
C ASP A 192 -4.47 1.95 1.60
N LEU A 193 -4.71 2.48 0.39
CA LEU A 193 -3.67 2.67 -0.62
C LEU A 193 -2.62 3.68 -0.15
N LEU A 194 -3.04 4.78 0.48
CA LEU A 194 -2.13 5.77 1.05
C LEU A 194 -1.31 5.21 2.21
N HIS A 195 -1.92 4.41 3.09
CA HIS A 195 -1.20 3.72 4.16
C HIS A 195 -0.10 2.80 3.59
N ASN A 196 -0.43 2.02 2.56
CA ASN A 196 0.48 1.09 1.92
C ASN A 196 1.45 1.74 0.92
N SER A 197 1.30 3.02 0.61
CA SER A 197 2.21 3.73 -0.30
C SER A 197 3.65 3.80 0.20
N SER A 198 3.85 3.64 1.51
CA SER A 198 5.18 3.58 2.15
C SER A 198 5.68 2.15 2.38
N ALA A 199 4.92 1.13 1.94
CA ALA A 199 5.34 -0.26 2.00
C ALA A 199 6.47 -0.54 1.00
N ARG A 200 7.27 -1.58 1.26
CA ARG A 200 8.33 -2.05 0.34
C ARG A 200 7.75 -2.87 -0.82
N VAL A 201 6.75 -2.32 -1.48
CA VAL A 201 6.14 -2.88 -2.70
C VAL A 201 6.52 -1.96 -3.86
N ALA A 202 6.92 -2.56 -4.99
CA ALA A 202 7.29 -1.81 -6.18
C ALA A 202 6.15 -0.86 -6.58
N HIS A 203 6.49 0.38 -6.95
CA HIS A 203 5.56 1.40 -7.42
C HIS A 203 4.46 1.84 -6.42
N ALA A 204 4.34 1.25 -5.23
CA ALA A 204 3.30 1.62 -4.26
C ALA A 204 3.36 3.10 -3.84
N SER A 205 4.57 3.69 -3.80
CA SER A 205 4.77 5.11 -3.53
C SER A 205 4.14 6.05 -4.56
N TYR A 206 3.85 5.56 -5.78
CA TYR A 206 3.23 6.35 -6.83
C TYR A 206 1.81 6.76 -6.46
N PHE A 207 1.07 5.91 -5.73
CA PHE A 207 -0.28 6.24 -5.26
C PHE A 207 -0.29 7.55 -4.45
N ARG A 208 0.66 7.75 -3.53
CA ARG A 208 0.78 8.99 -2.77
C ARG A 208 0.94 10.20 -3.69
N ARG A 209 1.85 10.12 -4.65
CA ARG A 209 2.10 11.22 -5.60
C ARG A 209 0.87 11.57 -6.46
N HIS A 210 0.16 10.56 -6.97
CA HIS A 210 -0.98 10.78 -7.86
C HIS A 210 -2.22 11.24 -7.07
N PHE A 211 -2.48 10.66 -5.89
CA PHE A 211 -3.56 11.12 -5.02
C PHE A 211 -3.34 12.57 -4.56
N GLU A 212 -2.12 13.01 -4.26
CA GLU A 212 -1.87 14.40 -3.87
C GLU A 212 -2.46 15.42 -4.86
N GLN A 213 -2.47 15.09 -6.15
CA GLN A 213 -3.01 15.94 -7.22
C GLN A 213 -4.54 15.89 -7.28
N LYS A 214 -5.15 14.73 -7.01
CA LYS A 214 -6.60 14.48 -7.15
C LYS A 214 -7.40 14.73 -5.87
N LEU A 215 -6.76 14.65 -4.70
CA LEU A 215 -7.43 14.81 -3.41
C LEU A 215 -8.20 16.13 -3.26
N PRO A 216 -7.72 17.30 -3.74
CA PRO A 216 -8.51 18.53 -3.68
C PRO A 216 -9.88 18.41 -4.36
N ASP A 217 -9.93 17.81 -5.54
CA ASP A 217 -11.18 17.62 -6.29
C ASP A 217 -12.04 16.53 -5.65
N ILE A 218 -11.44 15.42 -5.22
CA ILE A 218 -12.15 14.35 -4.49
C ILE A 218 -12.83 14.91 -3.23
N PHE A 219 -12.16 15.76 -2.45
CA PHE A 219 -12.77 16.32 -1.24
C PHE A 219 -13.83 17.38 -1.52
N LYS A 220 -13.78 18.03 -2.69
CA LYS A 220 -14.87 18.86 -3.17
C LYS A 220 -16.09 17.99 -3.51
N ASP A 221 -15.91 16.88 -4.20
CA ASP A 221 -17.01 15.95 -4.50
C ASP A 221 -17.60 15.31 -3.24
N ILE A 222 -16.76 15.03 -2.23
CA ILE A 222 -17.19 14.54 -0.91
C ILE A 222 -17.99 15.62 -0.17
N HIS A 223 -17.59 16.89 -0.26
CA HIS A 223 -18.33 18.02 0.30
C HIS A 223 -19.72 18.14 -0.35
N ASP A 224 -19.78 18.15 -1.68
CA ASP A 224 -21.04 18.25 -2.42
C ASP A 224 -21.98 17.07 -2.10
N ALA A 225 -21.42 15.87 -1.90
CA ALA A 225 -22.18 14.71 -1.46
C ALA A 225 -22.66 14.83 0.01
N HIS A 226 -21.86 15.42 0.89
CA HIS A 226 -22.21 15.65 2.30
C HIS A 226 -23.36 16.66 2.44
N GLU A 227 -23.33 17.78 1.70
CA GLU A 227 -24.37 18.81 1.72
C GLU A 227 -25.74 18.29 1.26
N LYS A 228 -25.76 17.24 0.42
CA LYS A 228 -26.99 16.59 -0.06
C LYS A 228 -27.60 15.59 0.93
N ILE A 229 -26.98 15.35 2.09
CA ILE A 229 -27.52 14.40 3.06
C ILE A 229 -28.58 15.09 3.92
N ASP A 230 -29.86 14.87 3.59
CA ASP A 230 -31.00 15.47 4.34
C ASP A 230 -31.01 15.07 5.82
N ALA A 231 -30.60 13.82 6.12
CA ALA A 231 -30.65 13.28 7.47
C ALA A 231 -29.44 13.71 8.30
N ARG A 232 -29.62 14.69 9.18
CA ARG A 232 -28.57 15.26 10.06
C ARG A 232 -27.66 14.24 10.74
N LEU A 233 -28.23 13.16 11.30
CA LEU A 233 -27.45 12.11 11.96
C LEU A 233 -26.56 11.34 10.96
N LYS A 234 -27.07 11.06 9.76
CA LYS A 234 -26.30 10.38 8.71
C LYS A 234 -25.19 11.29 8.17
N ALA A 235 -25.47 12.58 8.02
CA ALA A 235 -24.50 13.58 7.60
C ALA A 235 -23.33 13.65 8.59
N GLU A 236 -23.64 13.76 9.89
CA GLU A 236 -22.62 13.79 10.94
C GLU A 236 -21.82 12.48 11.02
N GLN A 237 -22.46 11.33 10.87
CA GLN A 237 -21.75 10.04 10.81
C GLN A 237 -20.81 9.94 9.60
N PHE A 238 -21.24 10.43 8.43
CA PHE A 238 -20.39 10.46 7.25
C PHE A 238 -19.19 11.39 7.47
N LYS A 239 -19.44 12.60 7.99
CA LYS A 239 -18.41 13.56 8.37
C LYS A 239 -17.39 12.97 9.35
N GLN A 240 -17.84 12.26 10.39
CA GLN A 240 -16.94 11.61 11.34
C GLN A 240 -16.01 10.60 10.67
N LYS A 241 -16.51 9.82 9.70
CA LYS A 241 -15.68 8.90 8.92
C LYS A 241 -14.64 9.63 8.07
N VAL A 242 -15.04 10.71 7.40
CA VAL A 242 -14.11 11.55 6.64
C VAL A 242 -13.01 12.14 7.55
N MET A 243 -13.39 12.69 8.70
CA MET A 243 -12.44 13.22 9.67
C MET A 243 -11.53 12.15 10.27
N SER A 244 -12.00 10.91 10.40
CA SER A 244 -11.16 9.79 10.85
C SER A 244 -10.04 9.46 9.86
N CYS A 245 -10.30 9.57 8.54
CA CYS A 245 -9.27 9.40 7.52
C CYS A 245 -8.19 10.50 7.62
N PHE A 246 -8.59 11.76 7.83
CA PHE A 246 -7.63 12.85 8.01
C PHE A 246 -6.72 12.64 9.22
N ARG A 247 -7.28 12.23 10.36
CA ARG A 247 -6.49 11.90 11.57
C ARG A 247 -5.50 10.78 11.28
N ALA A 248 -5.96 9.71 10.61
CA ALA A 248 -5.08 8.61 10.23
C ALA A 248 -3.94 9.06 9.32
N TRP A 249 -4.20 9.92 8.33
CA TRP A 249 -3.18 10.42 7.41
C TRP A 249 -2.18 11.38 8.09
N GLU A 250 -2.61 12.10 9.12
CA GLU A 250 -1.75 12.89 10.00
C GLU A 250 -0.86 11.98 10.86
N ASP A 251 -1.45 10.99 11.54
CA ASP A 251 -0.74 10.02 12.39
C ASP A 251 0.33 9.23 11.62
N TRP A 252 0.02 8.86 10.37
CA TRP A 252 0.93 8.14 9.49
C TRP A 252 1.93 9.05 8.75
N ALA A 253 1.83 10.37 8.92
CA ALA A 253 2.62 11.37 8.20
C ALA A 253 2.58 11.18 6.67
N VAL A 254 1.40 10.81 6.12
CA VAL A 254 1.21 10.60 4.68
C VAL A 254 1.33 11.89 3.90
N TYR A 255 0.93 13.02 4.47
CA TYR A 255 1.13 14.35 3.86
C TYR A 255 1.50 15.37 4.93
N THR A 256 1.93 16.56 4.50
CA THR A 256 2.22 17.67 5.41
C THR A 256 0.94 18.17 6.08
N GLY A 257 1.05 18.70 7.30
CA GLY A 257 -0.09 19.27 8.03
C GLY A 257 -0.81 20.37 7.24
N ASP A 258 -0.07 21.25 6.57
CA ASP A 258 -0.63 22.32 5.74
C ASP A 258 -1.51 21.79 4.60
N PHE A 259 -1.08 20.69 3.96
CA PHE A 259 -1.87 20.06 2.90
C PHE A 259 -3.13 19.40 3.46
N LEU A 260 -3.04 18.67 4.56
CA LEU A 260 -4.20 18.05 5.22
C LEU A 260 -5.21 19.10 5.69
N ILE A 261 -4.75 20.22 6.26
CA ILE A 261 -5.59 21.35 6.66
C ILE A 261 -6.32 21.94 5.44
N LYS A 262 -5.62 22.11 4.31
CA LYS A 262 -6.25 22.57 3.06
C LYS A 262 -7.38 21.64 2.63
N LEU A 263 -7.16 20.32 2.65
CA LEU A 263 -8.18 19.34 2.28
C LEU A 263 -9.37 19.33 3.25
N GLN A 264 -9.12 19.45 4.56
CA GLN A 264 -10.18 19.59 5.57
C GLN A 264 -11.02 20.84 5.32
N ASN A 265 -10.38 21.97 5.00
CA ASN A 265 -11.10 23.19 4.67
C ASN A 265 -11.95 23.04 3.41
N ILE A 266 -11.47 22.32 2.38
CA ILE A 266 -12.28 22.01 1.18
C ILE A 266 -13.52 21.21 1.58
N PHE A 267 -13.31 20.12 2.32
CA PHE A 267 -14.41 19.26 2.76
C PHE A 267 -15.46 19.98 3.62
N LEU A 268 -15.01 20.86 4.52
CA LEU A 268 -15.89 21.62 5.41
C LEU A 268 -16.52 22.85 4.72
N GLY A 269 -16.23 23.11 3.45
CA GLY A 269 -16.71 24.30 2.74
C GLY A 269 -16.10 25.63 3.23
N LEU A 270 -14.95 25.58 3.90
CA LEU A 270 -14.25 26.73 4.49
C LEU A 270 -13.25 27.40 3.53
N VAL A 271 -13.10 26.89 2.30
CA VAL A 271 -12.19 27.49 1.32
C VAL A 271 -12.80 28.78 0.77
N LEU A 272 -12.29 29.90 1.28
CA LEU A 272 -12.52 31.24 0.77
C LEU A 272 -12.06 31.31 -0.71
N PRO A 273 -12.87 31.86 -1.64
CA PRO A 273 -12.38 32.21 -2.97
C PRO A 273 -11.17 33.16 -2.80
N LYS A 274 -10.07 32.88 -3.49
CA LYS A 274 -8.74 33.52 -3.35
C LYS A 274 -8.84 35.03 -2.97
N GLY A 275 -8.77 35.31 -1.68
CA GLY A 275 -8.62 36.64 -1.08
C GLY A 275 -7.33 36.69 -0.23
N PRO A 276 -6.80 37.89 0.08
CA PRO A 276 -5.44 38.04 0.59
C PRO A 276 -5.24 37.32 1.93
N LYS A 277 -4.07 36.69 2.06
CA LYS A 277 -3.67 35.82 3.17
C LYS A 277 -3.87 36.51 4.53
N VAL A 278 -4.92 36.14 5.25
CA VAL A 278 -5.02 36.37 6.69
C VAL A 278 -4.42 35.16 7.39
N LYS A 279 -3.34 35.38 8.15
CA LYS A 279 -2.82 34.36 9.07
C LYS A 279 -3.88 34.10 10.14
N VAL A 280 -4.47 32.91 10.13
CA VAL A 280 -5.38 32.47 11.20
C VAL A 280 -4.56 31.65 12.20
N SER A 281 -4.52 32.11 13.45
CA SER A 281 -3.88 31.42 14.57
C SER A 281 -4.80 30.30 15.08
N TRP A 282 -4.29 29.06 15.14
CA TRP A 282 -5.03 27.85 15.49
C TRP A 282 -5.35 27.68 16.99
N GLY A 283 -5.46 28.76 17.76
CA GLY A 283 -5.70 28.72 19.20
C GLY A 283 -7.17 28.61 19.64
N ALA A 284 -8.15 28.56 18.74
CA ALA A 284 -9.55 28.85 19.09
C ALA A 284 -10.58 27.70 18.96
N LEU A 285 -10.19 26.48 18.58
CA LEU A 285 -11.16 25.37 18.42
C LEU A 285 -10.98 24.16 19.36
N ILE A 286 -10.19 24.30 20.42
CA ILE A 286 -10.24 23.37 21.56
C ILE A 286 -10.51 24.18 22.84
N SER A 287 -11.79 24.50 23.05
CA SER A 287 -12.29 24.87 24.38
C SER A 287 -13.77 24.53 24.48
N PHE A 288 -14.05 23.26 24.79
CA PHE A 288 -15.21 22.93 25.63
C PHE A 288 -14.67 22.52 27.00
N GLY A 289 -15.04 23.32 28.00
CA GLY A 289 -14.38 23.36 29.29
C GLY A 289 -14.72 22.20 30.22
N SER A 290 -13.87 22.07 31.23
CA SER A 290 -14.29 21.68 32.57
C SER A 290 -13.65 22.65 33.55
N LYS A 291 -14.49 23.35 34.30
CA LYS A 291 -14.09 24.27 35.37
C LYS A 291 -13.71 23.47 36.63
N ASN A 292 -12.66 23.96 37.30
CA ASN A 292 -12.27 23.75 38.71
C ASN A 292 -11.80 22.32 39.05
N ASN A 293 -10.70 22.10 39.77
CA ASN A 293 -10.08 22.90 40.82
C ASN A 293 -8.61 22.50 41.03
N SER A 294 -7.76 23.51 41.26
CA SER A 294 -6.55 23.52 42.08
C SER A 294 -5.27 22.74 41.70
N LEU A 295 -4.21 23.56 41.58
CA LEU A 295 -2.83 23.39 42.06
C LEU A 295 -1.84 22.54 41.22
N PHE A 296 -1.07 23.28 40.41
CA PHE A 296 0.40 23.23 40.29
C PHE A 296 1.13 22.05 40.96
N PHE A 297 1.88 21.26 40.17
CA PHE A 297 3.34 21.40 40.06
C PHE A 297 3.87 20.54 38.89
N LEU A 298 4.91 21.05 38.22
CA LEU A 298 5.78 20.29 37.31
C LEU A 298 6.35 19.05 38.03
N VAL A 299 6.71 18.00 37.27
CA VAL A 299 8.11 17.56 37.07
C VAL A 299 8.14 16.33 36.16
N PHE A 300 9.10 16.39 35.23
CA PHE A 300 9.61 15.34 34.35
C PHE A 300 9.74 13.96 35.03
N PHE A 301 9.32 12.90 34.34
CA PHE A 301 10.17 11.80 33.86
C PHE A 301 9.44 11.00 32.78
#